data_AF-A0A660ZVQ6-F1
#
_entry.id   AF-A0A660ZVQ6-F1
#
_cell.length_a   1.000
_cell.length_b   1.000
_cell.length_c   1.000
_cell.angle_alpha   90.00
_cell.angle_beta   90.00
_cell.angle_gamma   90.00
#
_symmetry.space_group_name_H-M   'P 1'
#
loop_
_entity.id
_entity.type
_entity.pdbx_description
1 polymer ?
#
loop_
_entity_poly.entity_id
_entity_poly.type
_entity_poly.pdbx_seq_one_letter_code
_entity_poly.pdbx_strand_id
1 'polypeptide(L)'
;MNLIDRYVLRLFLRTLFYGLIAFLGMFIIIDLVDHVDDFIDDEASILSILKFYLYITPAYLDYCLPIAMMLASMFTMGILGKSREYTAVLSSGVSLARMCRTLIVFGLIVTGLSIVWREGVVAEANRRHHDVRQYEIEGRARNRLNSRRNFAHVDEDGRVYL
;
A
#
# COMPACT_ATOMS: atom_id res chain seq x y z
N MET A 1 -8.73 -8.31 29.78
CA MET A 1 -7.94 -9.15 28.83
C MET A 1 -7.24 -10.22 29.64
N ASN A 2 -7.38 -11.49 29.27
CA ASN A 2 -6.65 -12.57 29.96
C ASN A 2 -5.19 -12.57 29.49
N LEU A 3 -4.29 -13.20 30.27
CA LEU A 3 -2.87 -13.28 29.94
C LEU A 3 -2.64 -13.92 28.55
N ILE A 4 -3.46 -14.92 28.20
CA ILE A 4 -3.44 -15.61 26.90
C ILE A 4 -3.80 -14.67 25.75
N ASP A 5 -4.85 -13.86 25.90
CA ASP A 5 -5.28 -12.91 24.85
C ASP A 5 -4.16 -11.91 24.52
N ARG A 6 -3.48 -11.40 25.56
CA ARG A 6 -2.37 -10.46 25.40
C ARG A 6 -1.15 -11.10 24.76
N TYR A 7 -0.89 -12.36 25.05
CA TYR A 7 0.21 -13.12 24.46
C TYR A 7 -0.01 -13.35 22.96
N VAL A 8 -1.17 -13.89 22.59
CA VAL A 8 -1.56 -14.11 21.18
C VAL A 8 -1.51 -12.80 20.40
N LEU A 9 -2.05 -11.73 20.98
CA LEU A 9 -2.03 -10.42 20.36
C LEU A 9 -0.61 -9.88 20.13
N ARG A 10 0.28 -10.01 21.13
CA ARG A 10 1.66 -9.54 20.99
C ARG A 10 2.41 -10.34 19.93
N LEU A 11 2.18 -11.64 19.85
CA LEU A 11 2.78 -12.49 18.82
C LEU A 11 2.25 -12.12 17.43
N PHE A 12 0.94 -11.90 17.30
CA PHE A 12 0.30 -11.44 16.08
C PHE A 12 0.86 -10.09 15.60
N LEU A 13 0.91 -9.09 16.49
CA LEU A 13 1.43 -7.76 16.14
C LEU A 13 2.91 -7.78 15.74
N ARG A 14 3.74 -8.60 16.41
CA ARG A 14 5.15 -8.77 16.00
C ARG A 14 5.22 -9.38 14.60
N THR A 15 4.44 -10.42 14.35
CA THR A 15 4.44 -11.12 13.05
C THR A 15 3.94 -10.21 11.93
N LEU A 16 2.89 -9.43 12.21
CA LEU A 16 2.36 -8.42 11.29
C LEU A 16 3.39 -7.33 10.97
N PHE A 17 4.08 -6.83 11.98
CA PHE A 17 5.10 -5.79 11.80
C PHE A 17 6.27 -6.28 10.92
N TYR A 18 6.80 -7.48 11.20
CA TYR A 18 7.85 -8.07 10.35
C TYR A 18 7.34 -8.37 8.94
N GLY A 19 6.10 -8.85 8.81
CA GLY A 19 5.47 -9.07 7.50
C GLY A 19 5.35 -7.78 6.70
N LEU A 20 4.88 -6.69 7.31
CA LEU A 20 4.76 -5.39 6.67
C LEU A 20 6.10 -4.86 6.18
N ILE A 21 7.15 -4.91 7.01
CA ILE A 21 8.49 -4.48 6.59
C ILE A 21 9.00 -5.32 5.42
N ALA A 22 8.81 -6.64 5.47
CA ALA A 22 9.24 -7.53 4.40
C ALA A 22 8.51 -7.23 3.08
N PHE A 23 7.19 -7.05 3.11
CA PHE A 23 6.42 -6.72 1.91
C PHE A 23 6.74 -5.32 1.39
N LEU A 24 6.85 -4.32 2.25
CA LEU A 24 7.22 -2.97 1.84
C LEU A 24 8.60 -2.95 1.18
N GLY A 25 9.59 -3.59 1.79
CA GLY A 25 10.92 -3.70 1.20
C GLY A 25 10.90 -4.43 -0.14
N MET A 26 10.12 -5.50 -0.25
CA MET A 26 9.94 -6.23 -1.50
C MET A 26 9.33 -5.34 -2.59
N PHE A 27 8.26 -4.60 -2.29
CA PHE A 27 7.63 -3.67 -3.24
C PHE A 27 8.59 -2.58 -3.69
N ILE A 28 9.34 -1.98 -2.75
CA ILE A 28 10.33 -0.94 -3.08
C ILE A 28 11.41 -1.49 -4.02
N ILE A 29 11.90 -2.70 -3.77
CA ILE A 29 12.93 -3.32 -4.62
C ILE A 29 12.38 -3.62 -6.01
N ILE A 30 11.17 -4.17 -6.10
CA ILE A 30 10.53 -4.45 -7.40
C ILE A 30 10.38 -3.16 -8.20
N ASP A 31 9.82 -2.13 -7.58
CA ASP A 31 9.59 -0.83 -8.22
C ASP A 31 10.91 -0.16 -8.63
N LEU A 32 11.95 -0.27 -7.80
CA LEU A 32 13.28 0.27 -8.09
C LEU A 32 13.90 -0.40 -9.30
N VAL A 33 13.77 -1.74 -9.41
CA VAL A 33 14.31 -2.49 -10.53
C VAL A 33 13.53 -2.18 -11.81
N ASP A 34 12.21 -2.04 -11.74
CA ASP A 34 11.38 -1.72 -12.91
C ASP A 34 11.65 -0.33 -13.49
N HIS A 35 12.01 0.65 -12.64
CA HIS A 35 12.26 2.04 -13.06
C HIS A 35 13.75 2.42 -13.05
N VAL A 36 14.66 1.46 -12.86
CA VAL A 36 16.10 1.76 -12.74
C VAL A 36 16.64 2.44 -14.01
N ASP A 37 16.18 2.00 -15.18
CA ASP A 37 16.61 2.53 -16.47
C ASP A 37 16.15 3.98 -16.66
N ASP A 38 14.89 4.26 -16.32
CA ASP A 38 14.32 5.62 -16.36
C ASP A 38 15.07 6.59 -15.42
N PHE A 39 15.48 6.14 -14.22
CA PHE A 39 16.24 6.97 -13.29
C PHE A 39 17.66 7.29 -13.78
N ILE A 40 18.26 6.38 -14.55
CA ILE A 40 19.60 6.57 -15.12
C ILE A 40 19.54 7.55 -16.29
N ASP A 41 18.50 7.45 -17.12
CA ASP A 41 18.32 8.30 -18.31
C ASP A 41 17.97 9.76 -17.95
N ASP A 42 17.28 10.00 -16.83
CA ASP A 42 16.81 11.35 -16.42
C ASP A 42 17.80 12.13 -15.52
N GLU A 43 19.02 11.64 -15.31
CA GLU A 43 20.03 12.21 -14.35
C GLU A 43 19.44 12.53 -12.96
N ALA A 44 18.52 11.69 -12.49
CA ALA A 44 17.76 11.97 -11.28
C ALA A 44 18.66 11.97 -10.03
N SER A 45 18.66 13.10 -9.29
CA SER A 45 19.40 13.18 -8.03
C SER A 45 18.86 12.17 -7.00
N ILE A 46 19.75 11.48 -6.28
CA ILE A 46 19.43 10.48 -5.23
C ILE A 46 18.42 11.03 -4.20
N LEU A 47 18.49 12.33 -3.93
CA LEU A 47 17.60 13.04 -3.01
C LEU A 47 16.15 13.13 -3.52
N SER A 48 15.96 13.20 -4.84
CA SER A 48 14.64 13.18 -5.49
C SER A 48 14.03 11.77 -5.47
N ILE A 49 14.85 10.74 -5.71
CA ILE A 49 14.44 9.33 -5.62
C ILE A 49 13.96 8.99 -4.21
N LEU A 50 14.69 9.44 -3.18
CA LEU A 50 14.30 9.20 -1.79
C LEU A 50 12.97 9.88 -1.43
N LYS A 51 12.73 11.11 -1.92
CA LYS A 51 11.45 11.81 -1.73
C LYS A 51 10.31 11.10 -2.46
N PHE A 52 10.55 10.61 -3.68
CA PHE A 52 9.56 9.84 -4.44
C PHE A 52 9.11 8.61 -3.66
N TYR A 53 10.06 7.82 -3.15
CA TYR A 53 9.73 6.64 -2.34
C TYR A 53 9.01 6.98 -1.03
N LEU A 54 9.32 8.12 -0.41
CA LEU A 54 8.60 8.56 0.80
C LEU A 54 7.11 8.84 0.51
N TYR A 55 6.79 9.39 -0.66
CA TYR A 55 5.40 9.70 -1.05
C TYR A 55 4.62 8.50 -1.57
N ILE A 56 5.28 7.51 -2.16
CA ILE A 56 4.63 6.28 -2.66
C ILE A 56 4.46 5.21 -1.56
N THR A 57 5.31 5.25 -0.52
CA THR A 57 5.27 4.31 0.61
C THR A 57 3.86 4.17 1.25
N PRO A 58 3.09 5.25 1.51
CA PRO A 58 1.75 5.15 2.06
C PRO A 58 0.76 4.38 1.17
N ALA A 59 0.92 4.46 -0.16
CA ALA A 59 0.10 3.73 -1.10
C ALA A 59 0.45 2.24 -1.10
N TYR A 60 1.75 1.90 -1.10
CA TYR A 60 2.18 0.51 -0.95
C TYR A 60 1.76 -0.09 0.39
N LEU A 61 1.76 0.70 1.46
CA LEU A 61 1.29 0.25 2.77
C LEU A 61 -0.16 -0.22 2.72
N ASP A 62 -1.03 0.48 2.00
CA ASP A 62 -2.46 0.13 1.87
C ASP A 62 -2.65 -1.19 1.10
N TYR A 63 -1.83 -1.44 0.07
CA TYR A 63 -1.83 -2.73 -0.63
C TYR A 63 -1.23 -3.87 0.20
N CYS A 64 -0.17 -3.59 0.94
CA CYS A 64 0.53 -4.60 1.76
C CYS A 64 -0.26 -4.99 3.01
N LEU A 65 -1.06 -4.08 3.57
CA LEU A 65 -1.80 -4.30 4.82
C LEU A 65 -2.69 -5.57 4.79
N PRO A 66 -3.60 -5.79 3.83
CA PRO A 66 -4.44 -6.99 3.80
C PRO A 66 -3.63 -8.28 3.63
N ILE A 67 -2.58 -8.25 2.81
CA ILE A 67 -1.70 -9.40 2.55
C ILE A 67 -0.91 -9.77 3.82
N ALA A 68 -0.32 -8.77 4.46
CA ALA A 68 0.42 -8.92 5.71
C ALA A 68 -0.49 -9.39 6.85
N MET A 69 -1.74 -8.91 6.92
CA MET A 69 -2.74 -9.37 7.89
C MET A 69 -3.06 -10.86 7.73
N MET A 70 -3.24 -11.32 6.49
CA MET A 70 -3.51 -12.73 6.21
C MET A 70 -2.34 -13.62 6.65
N LEU A 71 -1.12 -13.23 6.26
CA LEU A 71 0.08 -13.99 6.62
C LEU A 71 0.37 -13.95 8.12
N ALA A 72 0.23 -12.80 8.76
CA ALA A 72 0.40 -12.69 10.21
C ALA A 72 -0.54 -13.62 10.97
N SER A 73 -1.79 -13.74 10.51
CA SER A 73 -2.79 -14.65 11.08
C SER A 73 -2.33 -16.10 10.95
N MET A 74 -1.89 -16.49 9.75
CA MET A 74 -1.44 -17.84 9.45
C MET A 74 -0.18 -18.22 10.25
N PHE A 75 0.82 -17.35 10.27
CA PHE A 75 2.07 -17.58 11.00
C PHE A 75 1.84 -17.60 12.52
N THR A 76 0.98 -16.74 13.06
CA THR A 76 0.65 -16.75 14.49
C THR A 76 0.06 -18.11 14.90
N MET A 77 -0.92 -18.60 14.13
CA MET A 77 -1.49 -19.94 14.37
C MET A 77 -0.43 -21.06 14.19
N GLY A 78 0.43 -20.94 13.18
CA GLY A 78 1.51 -21.90 12.94
C GLY A 78 2.52 -21.97 14.08
N ILE A 79 2.91 -20.83 14.65
CA ILE A 79 3.82 -20.75 15.80
C ILE A 79 3.14 -21.37 17.03
N LEU A 80 1.89 -21.02 17.32
CA LEU A 80 1.14 -21.62 18.44
C LEU A 80 1.03 -23.14 18.31
N GLY A 81 0.79 -23.64 17.10
CA GLY A 81 0.72 -25.07 16.81
C GLY A 81 2.06 -25.78 17.02
N LYS A 82 3.16 -25.18 16.57
CA LYS A 82 4.51 -25.75 16.72
C LYS A 82 4.98 -25.78 18.17
N SER A 83 4.65 -24.76 18.97
CA SER A 83 5.10 -24.64 20.35
C SER A 83 4.40 -25.56 21.35
N ARG A 84 3.43 -26.40 20.91
CA ARG A 84 2.51 -27.18 21.77
C ARG A 84 1.71 -26.34 22.79
N GLU A 85 1.89 -25.02 22.80
CA GLU A 85 1.11 -24.05 23.57
C GLU A 85 -0.36 -24.10 23.15
N TYR A 86 -0.62 -24.32 21.86
CA TYR A 86 -1.96 -24.59 21.33
C TYR A 86 -2.65 -25.76 22.08
N THR A 87 -1.96 -26.88 22.22
CA THR A 87 -2.49 -28.08 22.89
C THR A 87 -2.65 -27.86 24.39
N ALA A 88 -1.72 -27.12 25.03
CA ALA A 88 -1.82 -26.79 26.44
C ALA A 88 -3.03 -25.90 26.77
N VAL A 89 -3.32 -24.90 25.91
CA VAL A 89 -4.50 -24.04 26.07
C VAL A 89 -5.79 -24.83 25.91
N LEU A 90 -5.85 -25.76 24.93
CA LEU A 90 -7.01 -26.62 24.74
C LEU A 90 -7.26 -27.52 25.97
N SER A 91 -6.20 -28.11 26.53
CA SER A 91 -6.27 -28.93 27.76
C SER A 91 -6.66 -28.13 29.01
N SER A 92 -6.44 -26.82 29.02
CA SER A 92 -6.86 -25.93 30.12
C SER A 92 -8.35 -25.54 30.09
N GLY A 93 -9.14 -26.10 29.15
CA GLY A 93 -10.57 -25.82 29.00
C GLY A 93 -10.88 -24.51 28.29
N VAL A 94 -9.87 -23.81 27.73
CA VAL A 94 -10.08 -22.58 26.97
C VAL A 94 -10.37 -22.92 25.51
N SER A 95 -11.56 -22.53 25.05
CA SER A 95 -12.00 -22.73 23.66
C SER A 95 -11.12 -21.98 22.66
N LEU A 96 -10.74 -22.63 21.56
CA LEU A 96 -10.04 -22.01 20.43
C LEU A 96 -10.79 -20.80 19.85
N ALA A 97 -12.12 -20.85 19.87
CA ALA A 97 -13.00 -19.76 19.43
C ALA A 97 -12.68 -18.41 20.11
N ARG A 98 -12.17 -18.42 21.35
CA ARG A 98 -11.78 -17.21 22.07
C ARG A 98 -10.55 -16.55 21.46
N MET A 99 -9.56 -17.33 21.02
CA MET A 99 -8.37 -16.81 20.34
C MET A 99 -8.73 -16.21 18.98
N CYS A 100 -9.56 -16.92 18.21
CA CYS A 100 -10.06 -16.41 16.93
C CYS A 100 -10.84 -15.11 17.12
N ARG A 101 -11.67 -15.00 18.17
CA ARG A 101 -12.41 -13.76 18.48
C ARG A 101 -11.46 -12.58 18.74
N THR A 102 -10.38 -12.79 19.50
CA THR A 102 -9.38 -11.75 19.76
C THR A 102 -8.73 -11.27 18.47
N LEU A 103 -8.39 -12.17 17.54
CA LEU A 103 -7.84 -11.82 16.23
C LEU A 103 -8.85 -11.07 15.34
N ILE A 104 -10.12 -11.50 15.32
CA ILE A 104 -11.17 -10.85 14.53
C ILE A 104 -11.43 -9.43 15.04
N VAL A 105 -11.55 -9.24 16.36
CA VAL A 105 -11.73 -7.91 16.96
C VAL A 105 -10.55 -7.00 16.61
N PHE A 106 -9.32 -7.51 16.64
CA PHE A 106 -8.16 -6.74 16.22
C PHE A 106 -8.16 -6.43 14.72
N GLY A 107 -8.55 -7.40 13.89
CA GLY A 107 -8.72 -7.19 12.46
C GLY A 107 -9.69 -6.04 12.16
N LEU A 108 -10.84 -6.00 12.84
CA LEU A 108 -11.81 -4.91 12.71
C LEU A 108 -11.23 -3.54 13.11
N ILE A 109 -10.44 -3.50 14.19
CA ILE A 109 -9.76 -2.26 14.61
C ILE A 109 -8.77 -1.80 13.55
N VAL A 110 -7.97 -2.72 13.00
CA VAL A 110 -7.00 -2.43 11.93
C VAL A 110 -7.71 -1.98 10.66
N THR A 111 -8.85 -2.58 10.31
CA THR A 111 -9.68 -2.13 9.19
C THR A 111 -10.21 -0.72 9.41
N GLY A 112 -10.72 -0.40 10.61
CA GLY A 112 -11.15 0.96 10.93
C GLY A 112 -10.01 1.98 10.81
N LEU A 113 -8.82 1.63 11.31
CA LEU A 113 -7.63 2.47 11.20
C LEU A 113 -7.18 2.64 9.74
N SER A 114 -7.23 1.57 8.93
CA SER A 114 -6.91 1.59 7.49
C SER A 114 -7.86 2.51 6.72
N ILE A 115 -9.15 2.53 7.05
CA ILE A 115 -10.11 3.44 6.41
C ILE A 115 -9.73 4.90 6.68
N VAL A 116 -9.46 5.25 7.94
CA VAL A 116 -9.03 6.61 8.32
C VAL A 116 -7.70 6.98 7.67
N TRP A 117 -6.74 6.05 7.63
CA TRP A 117 -5.46 6.24 6.97
C TRP A 117 -5.62 6.48 5.46
N ARG A 118 -6.51 5.74 4.81
CA ARG A 118 -6.77 5.84 3.39
C ARG A 118 -7.46 7.15 3.02
N GLU A 119 -8.44 7.58 3.81
CA GLU A 119 -9.15 8.85 3.59
C GLU A 119 -8.28 10.08 3.90
N GLY A 120 -7.40 10.01 4.90
CA GLY A 120 -6.54 11.14 5.28
C GLY A 120 -5.22 11.19 4.50
N VAL A 121 -4.43 10.12 4.58
CA VAL A 121 -3.04 10.11 4.12
C VAL A 121 -2.93 9.66 2.66
N VAL A 122 -3.61 8.56 2.30
CA VAL A 122 -3.52 8.01 0.94
C VAL A 122 -4.26 8.90 -0.06
N ALA A 123 -5.44 9.44 0.28
CA ALA A 123 -6.17 10.34 -0.62
C ALA A 123 -5.41 11.64 -0.92
N GLU A 124 -4.73 12.23 0.07
CA GLU A 124 -3.90 13.42 -0.12
C GLU A 124 -2.62 13.10 -0.90
N ALA A 125 -1.97 11.97 -0.60
CA ALA A 125 -0.79 11.51 -1.36
C ALA A 125 -1.14 11.21 -2.82
N ASN A 126 -2.30 10.57 -3.07
CA ASN A 126 -2.76 10.23 -4.41
C ASN A 126 -3.22 11.48 -5.19
N ARG A 127 -3.83 12.48 -4.51
CA ARG A 127 -4.12 13.79 -5.12
C ARG A 127 -2.86 14.48 -5.61
N ARG A 128 -1.80 14.52 -4.80
CA ARG A 128 -0.50 15.07 -5.20
C ARG A 128 0.16 14.25 -6.30
N HIS A 129 0.00 12.94 -6.30
CA HIS A 129 0.45 12.06 -7.38
C HIS A 129 -0.28 12.35 -8.71
N HIS A 130 -1.57 12.66 -8.65
CA HIS A 130 -2.36 13.07 -9.82
C HIS A 130 -1.98 14.47 -10.33
N ASP A 131 -1.69 15.41 -9.45
CA ASP A 131 -1.21 16.74 -9.84
C ASP A 131 0.16 16.63 -10.53
N VAL A 132 1.13 15.93 -9.94
CA VAL A 132 2.48 15.77 -10.54
C VAL A 132 2.42 15.00 -11.87
N ARG A 133 1.61 13.94 -11.97
CA ARG A 133 1.45 13.18 -13.23
C ARG A 133 0.78 13.99 -14.34
N GLN A 134 -0.12 14.92 -14.00
CA GLN A 134 -0.74 15.83 -14.98
C GLN A 134 0.18 16.97 -15.43
N TYR A 135 1.13 17.39 -14.60
CA TYR A 135 2.06 18.47 -14.95
C TYR A 135 3.35 17.99 -15.63
N GLU A 136 3.85 16.78 -15.33
CA GLU A 136 5.18 16.35 -15.78
C GLU A 136 5.16 15.20 -16.81
N ILE A 137 4.25 14.21 -16.69
CA ILE A 137 4.25 13.03 -17.57
C ILE A 137 3.24 13.16 -18.71
N GLU A 138 2.09 13.79 -18.47
CA GLU A 138 1.13 14.08 -19.53
C GLU A 138 1.29 15.51 -20.07
N GLY A 139 2.16 15.65 -21.09
CA GLY A 139 2.05 16.75 -22.08
C GLY A 139 0.68 16.85 -22.79
N ARG A 140 -0.38 16.21 -22.28
CA ARG A 140 -1.77 16.28 -22.74
C ARG A 140 -2.45 17.60 -22.38
N ALA A 141 -1.99 18.34 -21.37
CA ALA A 141 -2.50 19.70 -21.10
C ALA A 141 -2.13 20.66 -22.25
N ARG A 142 -0.90 20.57 -22.78
CA ARG A 142 -0.50 21.31 -24.00
C ARG A 142 -1.24 20.78 -25.24
N ASN A 143 -1.43 19.47 -25.35
CA ASN A 143 -2.02 18.85 -26.54
C ASN A 143 -3.56 18.98 -26.65
N ARG A 144 -4.31 19.11 -25.55
CA ARG A 144 -5.77 19.42 -25.61
C ARG A 144 -6.05 20.86 -26.03
N LEU A 145 -5.19 21.81 -25.64
CA LEU A 145 -5.30 23.20 -26.10
C LEU A 145 -4.94 23.31 -27.58
N ASN A 146 -3.96 22.54 -28.06
CA ASN A 146 -3.60 22.49 -29.48
C ASN A 146 -4.63 21.71 -30.33
N SER A 147 -5.21 20.63 -29.80
CA SER A 147 -6.25 19.87 -30.51
C SER A 147 -7.53 20.69 -30.70
N ARG A 148 -7.88 21.60 -29.79
CA ARG A 148 -8.99 22.56 -30.03
C ARG A 148 -8.67 23.68 -31.04
N ARG A 149 -7.39 23.95 -31.33
CA ARG A 149 -6.98 24.91 -32.36
C ARG A 149 -6.81 24.29 -33.76
N ASN A 150 -6.70 22.98 -33.85
CA ASN A 150 -6.45 22.28 -35.11
C ASN A 150 -7.68 21.65 -35.78
N PHE A 151 -8.91 21.99 -35.36
CA PHE A 151 -10.11 21.62 -36.12
C PHE A 151 -10.39 22.57 -37.30
N ALA A 152 -9.70 23.71 -37.39
CA ALA A 152 -9.74 24.54 -38.58
C ALA A 152 -8.68 24.05 -39.57
N HIS A 153 -9.02 23.03 -40.36
CA HIS A 153 -8.29 22.78 -41.60
C HIS A 153 -8.57 23.95 -42.54
N VAL A 154 -7.59 24.84 -42.69
CA VAL A 154 -7.59 25.85 -43.75
C VAL A 154 -6.97 25.17 -44.97
N ASP A 155 -7.81 24.88 -45.94
CA ASP A 155 -7.36 24.50 -47.28
C ASP A 155 -6.82 25.73 -48.03
N GLU A 156 -6.04 25.54 -49.10
CA GLU A 156 -5.31 26.59 -49.83
C GLU A 156 -6.17 27.75 -50.38
N ASP A 157 -7.50 27.67 -50.30
CA ASP A 157 -8.47 28.69 -50.70
C ASP A 157 -9.05 29.53 -49.52
N GLY A 158 -8.50 29.40 -48.31
CA GLY A 158 -8.70 30.36 -47.22
C GLY A 158 -10.09 30.36 -46.56
N ARG A 159 -10.89 29.29 -46.69
CA ARG A 159 -12.19 29.16 -45.99
C ARG A 159 -12.16 28.10 -44.89
N VAL A 160 -12.59 28.50 -43.70
CA VAL A 160 -12.67 27.67 -42.49
C VAL A 160 -14.09 27.09 -42.38
N TYR A 161 -14.20 25.77 -42.27
CA TYR A 161 -15.46 25.11 -41.88
C TYR A 161 -15.33 24.58 -40.45
N LEU A 162 -16.36 24.85 -39.64
CA LEU A 162 -16.52 24.45 -38.23
C LEU A 162 -16.87 22.97 -38.09
#